data_AF-A0AAV1GLV8-F1
#
_entry.id   AF-A0AAV1GLV8-F1
#
_cell.length_a   1.000
_cell.length_b   1.000
_cell.length_c   1.000
_cell.angle_alpha   90.00
_cell.angle_beta   90.00
_cell.angle_gamma   90.00
#
_symmetry.space_group_name_H-M   'P 1'
#
loop_
_entity.id
_entity.type
_entity.pdbx_description
1 polymer ?
#
loop_
_entity_poly.entity_id
_entity_poly.type
_entity_poly.pdbx_seq_one_letter_code
_entity_poly.pdbx_strand_id
1 'polypeptide(L)'
;MANMNKSVVEGPPAAGAFRERPSKPTTFRKFYERGVFPIMVDHNTRGNRIKWKVDIGTLDYHHFLPLFFDGLSETAHPYELLARQGCHDLLDHGGSKILPVIPQLIIPIKNALNTRNRQVMCTTLKVLQHLVRSGDKVGEALTRYYRQILPIFNTFRSMRVNLGDGFDYSQQKRENIGDLIEETLQMFERYGGENAFINIKYMVPTYQSCVHK
;
A
#
# COMPACT_ATOMS: atom_id res chain seq x y z
N MET A 1 -33.57 18.78 50.82
CA MET A 1 -32.85 18.96 49.53
C MET A 1 -31.89 17.80 49.39
N ALA A 2 -32.15 16.85 48.48
CA ALA A 2 -31.28 15.69 48.28
C ALA A 2 -30.15 16.05 47.31
N ASN A 3 -28.91 15.92 47.74
CA ASN A 3 -27.72 16.08 46.91
C ASN A 3 -27.61 14.88 45.96
N MET A 4 -27.94 15.07 44.68
CA MET A 4 -27.58 14.12 43.61
C MET A 4 -26.08 14.22 43.35
N ASN A 5 -25.32 13.31 43.95
CA ASN A 5 -23.96 13.02 43.51
C ASN A 5 -24.02 12.50 42.08
N LYS A 6 -23.57 13.31 41.11
CA LYS A 6 -23.35 12.86 39.74
C LYS A 6 -22.22 11.83 39.76
N SER A 7 -22.56 10.56 39.63
CA SER A 7 -21.59 9.51 39.36
C SER A 7 -20.92 9.82 38.02
N VAL A 8 -19.63 10.18 38.06
CA VAL A 8 -18.82 10.27 36.84
C VAL A 8 -18.59 8.85 36.37
N VAL A 9 -19.33 8.41 35.36
CA VAL A 9 -19.12 7.12 34.73
C VAL A 9 -17.94 7.27 33.77
N GLU A 10 -16.82 6.62 34.08
CA GLU A 10 -15.70 6.54 33.14
C GLU A 10 -16.14 5.79 31.88
N GLY A 11 -15.99 6.43 30.73
CA GLY A 11 -16.29 5.82 29.44
C GLY A 11 -15.32 4.68 29.11
N PRO A 12 -15.66 3.82 28.12
CA PRO A 12 -14.78 2.75 27.70
C PRO A 12 -13.43 3.30 27.19
N PRO A 13 -12.33 2.53 27.32
CA PRO A 13 -11.01 2.97 26.89
C PRO A 13 -10.98 3.20 25.37
N ALA A 14 -10.12 4.12 24.92
CA ALA A 14 -9.99 4.44 23.50
C ALA A 14 -9.50 3.22 22.70
N ALA A 15 -10.26 2.82 21.68
CA ALA A 15 -9.97 1.63 20.86
C ALA A 15 -8.66 1.73 20.03
N GLY A 16 -8.09 2.93 19.86
CA GLY A 16 -6.81 3.12 19.16
C GLY A 16 -6.84 2.67 17.69
N ALA A 17 -8.02 2.66 17.04
CA ALA A 17 -8.20 2.14 15.69
C ALA A 17 -7.37 2.86 14.61
N PHE A 18 -6.97 4.10 14.87
CA PHE A 18 -6.20 4.94 13.94
C PHE A 18 -4.76 5.19 14.37
N ARG A 19 -4.36 4.70 15.56
CA ARG A 19 -3.01 4.90 16.07
C ARG A 19 -2.01 4.15 15.20
N GLU A 20 -0.94 4.84 14.81
CA GLU A 20 0.20 4.27 14.10
C GLU A 20 0.80 3.10 14.88
N ARG A 21 1.27 2.09 14.15
CA ARG A 21 1.85 0.87 14.67
C ARG A 21 3.27 0.72 14.12
N PRO A 22 4.26 0.40 14.98
CA PRO A 22 5.63 0.20 14.51
C PRO A 22 5.67 -0.97 13.52
N SER A 23 6.43 -0.80 12.43
CA SER A 23 6.75 -1.90 11.53
C SER A 23 7.76 -2.83 12.18
N LYS A 24 7.69 -4.11 11.81
CA LYS A 24 8.75 -5.07 12.18
C LYS A 24 9.99 -4.77 11.33
N PRO A 25 11.20 -5.10 11.81
CA PRO A 25 12.40 -4.98 10.99
C PRO A 25 12.25 -5.77 9.69
N THR A 26 12.41 -5.10 8.55
CA THR A 26 12.22 -5.74 7.23
C THR A 26 13.40 -6.64 6.90
N THR A 27 13.10 -7.70 6.14
CA THR A 27 14.11 -8.53 5.48
C THR A 27 14.81 -7.73 4.40
N PHE A 28 14.10 -6.79 3.75
CA PHE A 28 14.66 -5.83 2.81
C PHE A 28 15.89 -5.10 3.37
N ARG A 29 15.74 -4.44 4.53
CA ARG A 29 16.84 -3.69 5.15
C ARG A 29 18.03 -4.57 5.47
N LYS A 30 17.79 -5.76 6.05
CA LYS A 30 18.85 -6.73 6.39
C LYS A 30 19.63 -7.18 5.16
N PHE A 31 18.96 -7.45 4.05
CA PHE A 31 19.61 -7.87 2.82
C PHE A 31 20.37 -6.69 2.17
N TYR A 32 19.85 -5.47 2.28
CA TYR A 32 20.54 -4.29 1.75
C TYR A 32 21.83 -4.02 2.52
N GLU A 33 21.78 -4.06 3.86
CA GLU A 33 22.95 -3.89 4.73
C GLU A 33 24.02 -4.96 4.51
N ARG A 34 23.62 -6.17 4.10
CA ARG A 34 24.54 -7.26 3.70
C ARG A 34 25.17 -7.08 2.32
N GLY A 35 24.77 -6.05 1.56
CA GLY A 35 25.29 -5.78 0.22
C GLY A 35 24.82 -6.75 -0.87
N VAL A 36 23.84 -7.62 -0.58
CA VAL A 36 23.35 -8.65 -1.52
C VAL A 36 22.25 -8.13 -2.47
N PHE A 37 21.79 -6.88 -2.30
CA PHE A 37 20.78 -6.30 -3.19
C PHE A 37 21.36 -5.93 -4.57
N PRO A 38 20.61 -6.21 -5.66
CA PRO A 38 20.96 -5.82 -7.02
C PRO A 38 20.73 -4.32 -7.31
N ILE A 39 20.62 -3.47 -6.28
CA ILE A 39 20.39 -2.03 -6.42
C ILE A 39 21.30 -1.22 -5.51
N MET A 40 21.46 0.06 -5.85
CA MET A 40 22.12 1.06 -5.02
C MET A 40 21.58 2.46 -5.32
N VAL A 41 21.83 3.40 -4.41
CA VAL A 41 21.54 4.83 -4.65
C VAL A 41 22.50 5.35 -5.73
N ASP A 42 21.97 6.07 -6.71
CA ASP A 42 22.79 6.77 -7.71
C ASP A 42 23.21 8.14 -7.17
N HIS A 43 24.50 8.27 -6.86
CA HIS A 43 25.09 9.51 -6.36
C HIS A 43 25.54 10.47 -7.48
N ASN A 44 25.49 10.05 -8.75
CA ASN A 44 26.03 10.82 -9.88
C ASN A 44 25.00 11.72 -10.57
N THR A 45 23.71 11.49 -10.35
CA THR A 45 22.64 12.33 -10.91
C THR A 45 22.07 13.30 -9.88
N ARG A 46 21.76 14.54 -10.29
CA ARG A 46 20.92 15.44 -9.49
C ARG A 46 19.50 14.85 -9.40
N GLY A 47 19.27 14.07 -8.35
CA GLY A 47 17.98 13.44 -8.06
C GLY A 47 18.14 12.16 -7.26
N ASN A 48 17.16 11.88 -6.39
CA ASN A 48 17.06 10.63 -5.63
C ASN A 48 16.71 9.46 -6.55
N ARG A 49 17.67 9.00 -7.36
CA ARG A 49 17.51 7.86 -8.28
C ARG A 49 18.21 6.62 -7.75
N ILE A 50 17.78 5.46 -8.22
CA ILE A 50 18.43 4.17 -7.94
C ILE A 50 19.07 3.65 -9.22
N LYS A 51 20.13 2.85 -9.06
CA LYS A 51 20.79 2.14 -10.16
C LYS A 51 20.73 0.64 -9.89
N TRP A 52 20.32 -0.11 -10.91
CA TRP A 52 20.38 -1.56 -10.89
C TRP A 52 21.78 -2.04 -11.29
N LYS A 53 22.30 -3.03 -10.56
CA LYS A 53 23.60 -3.67 -10.81
C LYS A 53 23.52 -4.77 -11.87
N VAL A 54 22.31 -5.27 -12.13
CA VAL A 54 22.00 -6.33 -13.10
C VAL A 54 20.76 -5.95 -13.90
N ASP A 55 20.56 -6.61 -15.04
CA ASP A 55 19.35 -6.42 -15.84
C ASP A 55 18.11 -6.94 -15.11
N ILE A 56 17.11 -6.08 -14.95
CA ILE A 56 15.83 -6.36 -14.28
C ILE A 56 15.14 -7.58 -14.92
N GLY A 57 15.22 -7.70 -16.24
CA GLY A 57 14.61 -8.80 -16.99
C GLY A 57 15.17 -10.17 -16.61
N THR A 58 16.36 -10.25 -16.02
CA THR A 58 17.03 -11.51 -15.63
C THR A 58 16.79 -11.92 -14.18
N LEU A 59 16.21 -11.05 -13.36
CA LEU A 59 16.00 -11.30 -11.93
C LEU A 59 15.02 -12.45 -11.67
N ASP A 60 15.23 -13.13 -10.54
CA ASP A 60 14.27 -14.05 -9.95
C ASP A 60 13.20 -13.28 -9.17
N TYR A 61 12.02 -13.17 -9.78
CA TYR A 61 10.89 -12.44 -9.21
C TYR A 61 10.29 -13.13 -7.98
N HIS A 62 10.42 -14.46 -7.82
CA HIS A 62 9.98 -15.14 -6.60
C HIS A 62 10.83 -14.74 -5.40
N HIS A 63 12.10 -14.43 -5.61
CA HIS A 63 12.99 -13.96 -4.55
C HIS A 63 12.87 -12.46 -4.31
N PHE A 64 13.03 -11.64 -5.37
CA PHE A 64 13.23 -10.21 -5.20
C PHE A 64 11.92 -9.43 -5.03
N LEU A 65 10.86 -9.72 -5.78
CA LEU A 65 9.64 -8.92 -5.71
C LEU A 65 9.01 -8.93 -4.30
N PRO A 66 8.89 -10.07 -3.59
CA PRO A 66 8.41 -10.08 -2.21
C PRO A 66 9.32 -9.31 -1.25
N LEU A 67 10.65 -9.35 -1.45
CA LEU A 67 11.60 -8.59 -0.63
C LEU A 67 11.42 -7.08 -0.82
N PHE A 68 11.23 -6.61 -2.05
CA PHE A 68 10.93 -5.20 -2.33
C PHE A 68 9.60 -4.76 -1.70
N PHE A 69 8.57 -5.61 -1.79
CA PHE A 69 7.28 -5.34 -1.15
C PHE A 69 7.36 -5.32 0.39
N ASP A 70 8.23 -6.15 1.00
CA ASP A 70 8.48 -6.12 2.45
C ASP A 70 9.10 -4.77 2.89
N GLY A 71 9.97 -4.22 2.03
CA GLY A 71 10.57 -2.90 2.17
C GLY A 71 9.59 -1.72 2.09
N LEU A 72 8.34 -1.90 1.66
CA LEU A 72 7.36 -0.80 1.60
C LEU A 72 7.05 -0.19 2.97
N SER A 73 7.31 -0.93 4.05
CA SER A 73 7.15 -0.46 5.43
C SER A 73 8.32 0.37 5.96
N GLU A 74 9.37 0.55 5.16
CA GLU A 74 10.52 1.40 5.46
C GLU A 74 10.19 2.89 5.31
N THR A 75 10.66 3.70 6.25
CA THR A 75 10.49 5.17 6.26
C THR A 75 11.81 5.94 6.31
N ALA A 76 12.93 5.23 6.52
CA ALA A 76 14.25 5.85 6.63
C ALA A 76 14.95 5.86 5.27
N HIS A 77 15.60 6.97 4.94
CA HIS A 77 16.52 7.04 3.81
C HIS A 77 17.79 6.20 4.10
N PRO A 78 18.33 5.44 3.12
CA PRO A 78 17.88 5.30 1.72
C PRO A 78 16.84 4.20 1.47
N TYR A 79 16.47 3.43 2.50
CA TYR A 79 15.65 2.22 2.37
C TYR A 79 14.28 2.47 1.74
N GLU A 80 13.57 3.51 2.17
CA GLU A 80 12.23 3.84 1.62
C GLU A 80 12.28 4.11 0.11
N LEU A 81 13.34 4.80 -0.35
CA LEU A 81 13.52 5.18 -1.75
C LEU A 81 13.79 3.94 -2.60
N LEU A 82 14.73 3.11 -2.12
CA LEU A 82 15.15 1.88 -2.77
C LEU A 82 13.99 0.88 -2.89
N ALA A 83 13.23 0.68 -1.80
CA ALA A 83 12.07 -0.21 -1.78
C ALA A 83 10.98 0.27 -2.74
N ARG A 84 10.63 1.57 -2.68
CA ARG A 84 9.59 2.16 -3.53
C ARG A 84 9.96 2.11 -5.01
N GLN A 85 11.13 2.63 -5.37
CA GLN A 85 11.54 2.69 -6.78
C GLN A 85 11.79 1.29 -7.34
N GLY A 86 12.39 0.39 -6.55
CA GLY A 86 12.60 -0.99 -6.97
C GLY A 86 11.29 -1.76 -7.19
N CYS A 87 10.26 -1.51 -6.37
CA CYS A 87 8.91 -2.02 -6.64
C CYS A 87 8.39 -1.54 -8.01
N HIS A 88 8.48 -0.25 -8.30
CA HIS A 88 8.01 0.28 -9.59
C HIS A 88 8.77 -0.31 -10.77
N ASP A 89 10.10 -0.30 -10.72
CA ASP A 89 10.93 -0.80 -11.82
C ASP A 89 10.68 -2.30 -12.09
N LEU A 90 10.52 -3.12 -11.03
CA LEU A 90 10.18 -4.54 -11.18
C LEU A 90 8.79 -4.75 -11.78
N LEU A 91 7.81 -3.93 -11.41
CA LEU A 91 6.45 -4.02 -11.95
C LEU A 91 6.40 -3.57 -13.42
N ASP A 92 7.16 -2.55 -13.80
CA ASP A 92 7.24 -2.06 -15.19
C ASP A 92 7.87 -3.10 -16.13
N HIS A 93 8.87 -3.85 -15.67
CA HIS A 93 9.65 -4.76 -16.51
C HIS A 93 9.36 -6.25 -16.26
N GLY A 94 8.46 -6.59 -15.34
CA GLY A 94 8.23 -7.97 -14.91
C GLY A 94 7.37 -8.81 -15.86
N GLY A 95 6.43 -8.18 -16.56
CA GLY A 95 5.53 -8.85 -17.50
C GLY A 95 4.89 -10.11 -16.90
N SER A 96 5.05 -11.25 -17.57
CA SER A 96 4.46 -12.54 -17.15
C SER A 96 5.06 -13.12 -15.86
N LYS A 97 6.18 -12.60 -15.36
CA LYS A 97 6.82 -13.06 -14.11
C LYS A 97 6.11 -12.59 -12.85
N ILE A 98 5.22 -11.60 -12.95
CA ILE A 98 4.54 -10.99 -11.79
C ILE A 98 3.40 -11.89 -11.30
N LEU A 99 2.60 -12.44 -12.22
CA LEU A 99 1.41 -13.22 -11.91
C LEU A 99 1.67 -14.43 -10.97
N PRO A 100 2.73 -15.25 -11.16
CA PRO A 100 3.05 -16.36 -10.26
C PRO A 100 3.43 -15.95 -8.83
N VAL A 101 3.82 -14.69 -8.62
CA VAL A 101 4.37 -14.20 -7.35
C VAL A 101 3.29 -13.58 -6.46
N ILE A 102 2.10 -13.27 -7.00
CA ILE A 102 0.99 -12.61 -6.27
C ILE A 102 0.71 -13.21 -4.88
N PRO A 103 0.65 -14.53 -4.67
CA PRO A 103 0.41 -15.10 -3.33
C PRO A 103 1.46 -14.68 -2.29
N GLN A 104 2.70 -14.44 -2.71
CA GLN A 104 3.82 -14.08 -1.83
C GLN A 104 3.80 -12.58 -1.46
N LEU A 105 3.11 -11.74 -2.23
CA LEU A 105 3.03 -10.30 -1.98
C LEU A 105 1.99 -9.94 -0.90
N ILE A 106 1.03 -10.83 -0.64
CA ILE A 106 -0.14 -10.54 0.21
C ILE A 106 0.26 -10.18 1.64
N ILE A 107 1.21 -10.91 2.23
CA ILE A 107 1.66 -10.66 3.60
C ILE A 107 2.46 -9.35 3.70
N PRO A 108 3.46 -9.08 2.85
CA PRO A 108 4.12 -7.77 2.78
C PRO A 108 3.15 -6.59 2.63
N ILE A 109 2.20 -6.67 1.68
CA ILE A 109 1.17 -5.64 1.46
C ILE A 109 0.38 -5.39 2.74
N LYS A 110 -0.12 -6.47 3.35
CA LYS A 110 -0.89 -6.42 4.58
C LYS A 110 -0.07 -5.79 5.71
N ASN A 111 1.20 -6.14 5.85
CA ASN A 111 2.07 -5.60 6.90
C ASN A 111 2.30 -4.10 6.71
N ALA A 112 2.62 -3.66 5.49
CA ALA A 112 2.82 -2.24 5.18
C ALA A 112 1.57 -1.41 5.47
N LEU A 113 0.38 -1.86 5.03
CA LEU A 113 -0.87 -1.15 5.31
C LEU A 113 -1.22 -1.13 6.82
N ASN A 114 -0.89 -2.20 7.55
CA ASN A 114 -1.17 -2.30 8.99
C ASN A 114 -0.26 -1.44 9.87
N THR A 115 0.80 -0.84 9.31
CA THR A 115 1.58 0.20 10.03
C THR A 115 0.70 1.39 10.40
N ARG A 116 -0.37 1.66 9.62
CA ARG A 116 -1.22 2.85 9.78
C ARG A 116 -0.45 4.18 9.69
N ASN A 117 0.78 4.12 9.19
CA ASN A 117 1.57 5.29 8.85
C ASN A 117 1.06 5.82 7.50
N ARG A 118 0.63 7.07 7.45
CA ARG A 118 0.00 7.66 6.26
C ARG A 118 0.91 7.60 5.03
N GLN A 119 2.21 7.88 5.19
CA GLN A 119 3.18 7.87 4.09
C GLN A 119 3.37 6.45 3.52
N VAL A 120 3.53 5.46 4.40
CA VAL A 120 3.64 4.04 4.03
C VAL A 120 2.37 3.56 3.33
N MET A 121 1.21 3.89 3.88
CA MET A 121 -0.08 3.51 3.29
C MET A 121 -0.26 4.13 1.90
N CYS A 122 0.00 5.44 1.74
CA CYS A 122 -0.12 6.09 0.44
C CYS A 122 0.86 5.51 -0.59
N THR A 123 2.09 5.20 -0.19
CA THR A 123 3.06 4.54 -1.06
C THR A 123 2.59 3.14 -1.47
N THR A 124 2.10 2.36 -0.50
CA THR A 124 1.59 1.01 -0.75
C THR A 124 0.37 1.01 -1.68
N LEU A 125 -0.56 1.94 -1.51
CA LEU A 125 -1.72 2.11 -2.40
C LEU A 125 -1.29 2.44 -3.83
N LYS A 126 -0.33 3.35 -4.02
CA LYS A 126 0.24 3.67 -5.35
C LYS A 126 0.90 2.46 -6.00
N VAL A 127 1.63 1.65 -5.22
CA VAL A 127 2.22 0.39 -5.70
C VAL A 127 1.14 -0.64 -6.03
N LEU A 128 0.04 -0.74 -5.27
CA LEU A 128 -1.08 -1.62 -5.59
C LEU A 128 -1.79 -1.21 -6.89
N GLN A 129 -1.99 0.09 -7.12
CA GLN A 129 -2.52 0.62 -8.38
C GLN A 129 -1.61 0.28 -9.56
N HIS A 130 -0.29 0.27 -9.36
CA HIS A 130 0.65 -0.17 -10.37
C HIS A 130 0.58 -1.68 -10.60
N LEU A 131 0.57 -2.47 -9.52
CA LEU A 131 0.51 -3.93 -9.55
C LEU A 131 -0.64 -4.45 -10.40
N VAL A 132 -1.87 -3.95 -10.19
CA VAL A 132 -3.04 -4.43 -10.94
C VAL A 132 -3.01 -4.07 -12.44
N ARG A 133 -2.16 -3.13 -12.86
CA ARG A 133 -1.92 -2.76 -14.26
C ARG A 133 -0.70 -3.45 -14.88
N SER A 134 0.15 -4.07 -14.07
CA SER A 134 1.49 -4.52 -14.47
C SER A 134 1.52 -5.78 -15.34
N GLY A 135 0.41 -6.51 -15.46
CA GLY A 135 0.35 -7.71 -16.29
C GLY A 135 -1.06 -8.28 -16.45
N ASP A 136 -1.22 -9.14 -17.45
CA ASP A 136 -2.48 -9.83 -17.71
C ASP A 136 -2.88 -10.72 -16.51
N LYS A 137 -4.17 -10.71 -16.17
CA LYS A 137 -4.78 -11.46 -15.05
C LYS A 137 -4.21 -11.15 -13.64
N VAL A 138 -3.31 -10.19 -13.48
CA VAL A 138 -2.76 -9.82 -12.16
C VAL A 138 -3.86 -9.30 -11.23
N GLY A 139 -4.73 -8.41 -11.74
CA GLY A 139 -5.89 -7.92 -10.98
C GLY A 139 -6.85 -9.03 -10.59
N GLU A 140 -7.19 -9.93 -11.53
CA GLU A 140 -8.06 -11.09 -11.27
C GLU A 140 -7.48 -12.03 -10.19
N ALA A 141 -6.17 -12.28 -10.23
CA ALA A 141 -5.49 -13.08 -9.21
C ALA A 141 -5.56 -12.42 -7.81
N LEU A 142 -5.46 -11.09 -7.77
CA LEU A 142 -5.51 -10.32 -6.52
C LEU A 142 -6.89 -10.39 -5.84
N THR A 143 -7.97 -10.53 -6.61
CA THR A 143 -9.36 -10.61 -6.09
C THR A 143 -9.53 -11.67 -4.99
N ARG A 144 -8.82 -12.80 -5.08
CA ARG A 144 -8.86 -13.89 -4.08
C ARG A 144 -8.34 -13.47 -2.70
N TYR A 145 -7.61 -12.35 -2.62
CA TYR A 145 -6.94 -11.88 -1.41
C TYR A 145 -7.54 -10.59 -0.84
N TYR A 146 -8.62 -10.06 -1.42
CA TYR A 146 -9.30 -8.86 -0.94
C TYR A 146 -9.71 -8.93 0.53
N ARG A 147 -10.08 -10.12 1.04
CA ARG A 147 -10.40 -10.32 2.46
C ARG A 147 -9.24 -9.99 3.40
N GLN A 148 -8.00 -10.14 2.95
CA GLN A 148 -6.80 -9.87 3.74
C GLN A 148 -6.33 -8.41 3.63
N ILE A 149 -6.56 -7.78 2.48
CA ILE A 149 -6.02 -6.45 2.15
C ILE A 149 -7.02 -5.34 2.47
N LEU A 150 -8.29 -5.50 2.10
CA LEU A 150 -9.30 -4.44 2.17
C LEU A 150 -9.80 -4.01 3.57
N PRO A 151 -9.69 -4.80 4.67
CA PRO A 151 -10.17 -4.34 5.98
C PRO A 151 -9.59 -2.99 6.44
N ILE A 152 -8.32 -2.72 6.10
CA ILE A 152 -7.67 -1.46 6.45
C ILE A 152 -8.18 -0.28 5.61
N PHE A 153 -8.61 -0.53 4.37
CA PHE A 153 -9.20 0.50 3.51
C PHE A 153 -10.49 1.02 4.14
N ASN A 154 -11.34 0.11 4.64
CA ASN A 154 -12.58 0.50 5.31
C ASN A 154 -12.35 1.38 6.55
N THR A 155 -11.25 1.15 7.27
CA THR A 155 -10.87 1.97 8.43
C THR A 155 -10.52 3.41 8.00
N PHE A 156 -9.72 3.57 6.95
CA PHE A 156 -9.17 4.88 6.56
C PHE A 156 -9.95 5.60 5.44
N ARG A 157 -10.96 4.98 4.85
CA ARG A 157 -11.73 5.52 3.72
C ARG A 157 -12.43 6.85 4.05
N SER A 158 -12.92 7.02 5.27
CA SER A 158 -13.60 8.24 5.71
C SER A 158 -12.64 9.38 6.08
N MET A 159 -11.32 9.13 6.12
CA MET A 159 -10.32 10.17 6.34
C MET A 159 -10.07 10.98 5.07
N ARG A 160 -11.11 11.69 4.63
CA ARG A 160 -10.96 12.79 3.69
C ARG A 160 -10.61 14.03 4.50
N VAL A 161 -9.60 14.77 4.08
CA VAL A 161 -9.33 16.08 4.67
C VAL A 161 -10.47 16.99 4.20
N ASN A 162 -11.44 17.27 5.08
CA ASN A 162 -12.48 18.26 4.81
C ASN A 162 -11.84 19.64 4.91
N LEU A 163 -11.40 20.15 3.78
CA LEU A 163 -10.96 21.52 3.63
C LEU A 163 -12.22 22.33 3.34
N GLY A 164 -12.50 23.36 4.14
CA GLY A 164 -13.50 24.38 3.79
C GLY A 164 -13.02 25.21 2.60
N ASP A 165 -13.13 26.54 2.66
CA ASP A 165 -12.62 27.46 1.62
C ASP A 165 -11.07 27.56 1.52
N GLY A 166 -10.34 26.60 2.08
CA GLY A 166 -8.87 26.56 2.04
C GLY A 166 -8.36 25.75 0.86
N PHE A 167 -7.57 26.37 -0.02
CA PHE A 167 -6.85 25.66 -1.09
C PHE A 167 -5.74 24.75 -0.51
N ASP A 168 -5.73 23.48 -0.94
CA ASP A 168 -4.80 22.47 -0.43
C ASP A 168 -3.64 22.20 -1.39
N TYR A 169 -2.42 22.47 -0.92
CA TYR A 169 -1.18 22.12 -1.61
C TYR A 169 -0.89 20.60 -1.57
N SER A 170 -1.58 19.81 -0.73
CA SER A 170 -1.40 18.35 -0.62
C SER A 170 -1.99 17.56 -1.79
N GLN A 171 -2.92 18.16 -2.56
CA GLN A 171 -3.44 17.57 -3.80
C GLN A 171 -2.33 17.36 -4.85
N GLN A 172 -1.36 18.27 -4.94
CA GLN A 172 -0.21 18.13 -5.86
C GLN A 172 0.65 16.90 -5.54
N LYS A 173 0.68 16.42 -4.28
CA LYS A 173 1.48 15.26 -3.86
C LYS A 173 0.70 13.94 -3.78
N ARG A 174 -0.61 13.94 -4.06
CA ARG A 174 -1.51 12.79 -3.85
C ARG A 174 -1.34 12.19 -2.45
N GLU A 175 -1.52 13.01 -1.41
CA GLU A 175 -1.36 12.61 0.00
C GLU A 175 -2.70 12.39 0.73
N ASN A 176 -3.84 12.71 0.11
CA ASN A 176 -5.16 12.38 0.66
C ASN A 176 -5.41 10.86 0.54
N ILE A 177 -5.29 10.18 1.68
CA ILE A 177 -5.46 8.73 1.79
C ILE A 177 -6.87 8.26 1.40
N GLY A 178 -7.91 9.04 1.70
CA GLY A 178 -9.29 8.69 1.39
C GLY A 178 -9.55 8.65 -0.12
N ASP A 179 -9.03 9.64 -0.85
CA ASP A 179 -9.16 9.71 -2.31
C ASP A 179 -8.33 8.62 -2.99
N LEU A 180 -7.13 8.35 -2.47
CA LEU A 180 -6.25 7.30 -2.98
C LEU A 180 -6.82 5.90 -2.72
N ILE A 181 -7.48 5.67 -1.58
CA ILE A 181 -8.24 4.44 -1.31
C ILE A 181 -9.34 4.28 -2.35
N GLU A 182 -10.11 5.34 -2.62
CA GLU A 182 -11.20 5.28 -3.59
C GLU A 182 -10.69 4.97 -5.01
N GLU A 183 -9.65 5.68 -5.48
CA GLU A 183 -8.99 5.41 -6.76
C GLU A 183 -8.49 3.96 -6.84
N THR A 184 -7.90 3.45 -5.75
CA THR A 184 -7.40 2.07 -5.71
C THR A 184 -8.53 1.04 -5.79
N LEU A 185 -9.66 1.27 -5.11
CA LEU A 185 -10.83 0.39 -5.19
C LEU A 185 -11.43 0.36 -6.60
N GLN A 186 -11.48 1.51 -7.28
CA GLN A 186 -11.94 1.59 -8.68
C GLN A 186 -11.01 0.82 -9.62
N MET A 187 -9.70 0.90 -9.41
CA MET A 187 -8.73 0.11 -10.17
C MET A 187 -8.89 -1.39 -9.88
N PHE A 188 -9.15 -1.78 -8.64
CA PHE A 188 -9.40 -3.17 -8.27
C PHE A 188 -10.68 -3.72 -8.93
N GLU A 189 -11.73 -2.91 -9.04
CA GLU A 189 -12.93 -3.28 -9.79
C GLU A 189 -12.66 -3.40 -11.28
N ARG A 190 -11.96 -2.43 -11.87
CA ARG A 190 -11.71 -2.36 -13.32
C ARG A 190 -10.82 -3.50 -13.84
N TYR A 191 -9.81 -3.91 -13.06
CA TYR A 191 -8.84 -4.93 -13.47
C TYR A 191 -9.06 -6.29 -12.78
N GLY A 192 -9.99 -6.39 -11.83
CA GLY A 192 -10.19 -7.59 -11.01
C GLY A 192 -11.12 -8.66 -11.59
N GLY A 193 -11.66 -8.43 -12.79
CA GLY A 193 -12.62 -9.31 -13.48
C GLY A 193 -14.05 -9.22 -12.94
N GLU A 194 -14.92 -10.10 -13.44
CA GLU A 194 -16.37 -10.10 -13.21
C GLU A 194 -16.76 -10.11 -11.72
N ASN A 195 -16.01 -10.88 -10.91
CA ASN A 195 -16.29 -11.05 -9.49
C ASN A 195 -15.66 -9.99 -8.58
N ALA A 196 -14.93 -9.01 -9.13
CA ALA A 196 -14.20 -8.03 -8.34
C ALA A 196 -15.15 -7.19 -7.47
N PHE A 197 -16.22 -6.65 -8.06
CA PHE A 197 -17.16 -5.78 -7.37
C PHE A 197 -17.80 -6.47 -6.16
N ILE A 198 -18.29 -7.70 -6.32
CA ILE A 198 -18.94 -8.46 -5.23
C ILE A 198 -17.95 -8.68 -4.06
N ASN A 199 -16.69 -9.03 -4.36
CA ASN A 199 -15.67 -9.23 -3.34
C ASN A 199 -15.27 -7.91 -2.64
N ILE A 200 -15.19 -6.81 -3.38
CA ILE A 200 -14.94 -5.48 -2.81
C ILE A 200 -16.11 -5.07 -1.91
N LYS A 201 -17.35 -5.20 -2.39
CA LYS A 201 -18.57 -4.82 -1.67
C LYS A 201 -18.75 -5.60 -0.38
N TYR A 202 -18.37 -6.88 -0.36
CA TYR A 202 -18.40 -7.70 0.84
C TYR A 202 -17.43 -7.18 1.91
N MET A 203 -16.27 -6.66 1.51
CA MET A 203 -15.24 -6.15 2.45
C MET A 203 -15.40 -4.67 2.78
N VAL A 204 -15.94 -3.88 1.85
CA VAL A 204 -16.17 -2.44 1.97
C VAL A 204 -17.63 -2.15 1.59
N PRO A 205 -18.58 -2.32 2.53
CA PRO A 205 -20.01 -2.19 2.24
C PRO A 205 -20.43 -0.81 1.70
N THR A 206 -19.65 0.23 1.98
CA THR A 206 -19.90 1.62 1.56
C THR A 206 -19.35 1.95 0.17
N TYR A 207 -18.66 1.02 -0.49
CA TYR A 207 -18.18 1.19 -1.87
C TYR A 207 -19.35 1.12 -2.88
N GLN A 208 -19.28 1.93 -3.93
CA GLN A 208 -20.24 1.98 -5.04
C GLN A 208 -19.51 1.70 -6.35
N SER A 209 -20.12 0.90 -7.23
CA SER A 209 -19.50 0.50 -8.51
C SER A 209 -19.16 1.72 -9.36
N CYS A 210 -17.98 1.72 -9.97
CA CYS A 210 -17.56 2.78 -10.89
C CYS A 210 -17.76 2.42 -12.37
N VAL A 211 -18.15 1.17 -12.69
CA VAL A 211 -18.26 0.67 -14.06
C VAL A 211 -19.69 0.78 -14.62
N HIS A 212 -20.70 0.86 -13.75
CA HIS A 212 -22.12 0.91 -14.13
C HIS A 212 -22.78 2.29 -13.88
N LYS A 213 -22.15 3.37 -14.35
CA LYS A 213 -22.78 4.71 -14.37
C LYS A 213 -23.40 5.02 -15.71
#